data_AF-A0A839CXY4-F1
#
_entry.id   AF-A0A839CXY4-F1
#
_cell.length_a   1.000
_cell.length_b   1.000
_cell.length_c   1.000
_cell.angle_alpha   90.00
_cell.angle_beta   90.00
_cell.angle_gamma   90.00
#
_symmetry.space_group_name_H-M   'P 1'
#
loop_
_entity.id
_entity.type
_entity.pdbx_description
1 polymer ?
#
loop_
_entity_poly.entity_id
_entity_poly.type
_entity_poly.pdbx_seq_one_letter_code
_entity_poly.pdbx_strand_id
1 'polypeptide(L)'
;MGIVNLKFRNHNIQFECDNEERVTTLSERLKEKIESFSNIKGATDTKLMFLVALMLEDEVDNLSKELEQTKVRLDEESESNNDILCDTLNYVAEYLENIAER
;
A
#
# COMPACT_ATOMS: atom_id res chain seq x y z
N MET A 1 -8.89 26.00 3.77
CA MET A 1 -9.15 25.98 2.33
C MET A 1 -8.15 26.89 1.64
N GLY A 2 -7.35 26.30 0.78
CA GLY A 2 -6.29 26.90 0.01
C GLY A 2 -6.50 26.63 -1.47
N ILE A 3 -5.82 27.40 -2.32
CA ILE A 3 -5.99 27.32 -3.77
C ILE A 3 -4.64 26.97 -4.40
N VAL A 4 -4.58 25.81 -5.03
CA VAL A 4 -3.36 25.33 -5.70
C VAL A 4 -3.54 25.42 -7.21
N ASN A 5 -2.57 26.06 -7.87
CA ASN A 5 -2.49 26.11 -9.32
C ASN A 5 -1.52 25.04 -9.82
N LEU A 6 -2.06 24.02 -10.47
CA LEU A 6 -1.30 22.91 -11.02
C LEU A 6 -1.14 23.05 -12.53
N LYS A 7 0.09 22.88 -13.00
CA LYS A 7 0.40 22.83 -14.44
C LYS A 7 0.64 21.40 -14.88
N PHE A 8 -0.26 20.85 -15.70
CA PHE A 8 -0.12 19.55 -16.34
C PHE A 8 0.09 19.75 -17.84
N ARG A 9 1.32 19.49 -18.32
CA ARG A 9 1.73 19.73 -19.71
C ARG A 9 1.37 21.15 -20.17
N ASN A 10 0.42 21.28 -21.09
CA ASN A 10 -0.04 22.55 -21.65
C ASN A 10 -1.30 23.12 -20.96
N HIS A 11 -1.76 22.49 -19.88
CA HIS A 11 -2.95 22.87 -19.15
C HIS A 11 -2.61 23.39 -17.76
N ASN A 12 -3.20 24.52 -17.39
CA ASN A 12 -3.21 25.03 -16.02
C ASN A 12 -4.58 24.72 -15.41
N ILE A 13 -4.58 24.07 -14.25
CA ILE A 13 -5.77 23.64 -13.54
C ILE A 13 -5.68 24.16 -12.12
N GLN A 14 -6.77 24.73 -11.63
CA GLN A 14 -6.86 25.28 -10.28
C GLN A 14 -7.71 24.36 -9.41
N PHE A 15 -7.23 24.04 -8.23
CA PHE A 15 -7.92 23.21 -7.24
C PHE A 15 -8.08 23.96 -5.93
N GLU A 16 -9.28 23.94 -5.40
CA GLU A 16 -9.54 24.30 -4.01
C GLU A 16 -9.35 23.05 -3.15
N CYS A 17 -8.53 23.14 -2.11
CA CYS A 17 -8.18 21.99 -1.28
C CYS A 17 -7.82 22.41 0.15
N ASP A 18 -7.94 21.46 1.10
CA ASP A 18 -7.62 21.74 2.51
C ASP A 18 -6.13 21.56 2.83
N ASN A 19 -5.41 20.79 2.02
CA ASN A 19 -4.00 20.49 2.21
C ASN A 19 -3.23 20.71 0.90
N GLU A 20 -2.72 21.91 0.73
CA GLU A 20 -2.01 22.36 -0.48
C GLU A 20 -0.73 21.56 -0.74
N GLU A 21 0.03 21.25 0.31
CA GLU A 21 1.29 20.51 0.23
C GLU A 21 1.06 19.10 -0.34
N ARG A 22 0.09 18.37 0.22
CA ARG A 22 -0.27 17.02 -0.25
C ARG A 22 -0.72 17.03 -1.70
N VAL A 23 -1.54 18.00 -2.10
CA VAL A 23 -2.01 18.13 -3.49
C VAL A 23 -0.86 18.43 -4.44
N THR A 24 0.08 19.28 -4.02
CA THR A 24 1.28 19.60 -4.79
C THR A 24 2.15 18.36 -4.99
N THR A 25 2.44 17.61 -3.92
CA THR A 25 3.22 16.37 -4.00
C THR A 25 2.56 15.31 -4.89
N LEU A 26 1.24 15.13 -4.78
CA LEU A 26 0.50 14.19 -5.63
C LEU A 26 0.56 14.62 -7.10
N SER A 27 0.52 15.93 -7.37
CA SER A 27 0.63 16.46 -8.73
C SER A 27 1.98 16.18 -9.36
N GLU A 28 3.07 16.26 -8.58
CA GLU A 28 4.43 15.98 -9.05
C GLU A 28 4.60 14.50 -9.37
N ARG A 29 4.17 13.62 -8.46
CA ARG A 29 4.15 12.17 -8.71
C ARG A 29 3.33 11.79 -9.94
N LEU A 30 2.19 12.45 -10.14
CA LEU A 30 1.35 12.23 -11.31
C LEU A 30 2.06 12.65 -12.60
N LYS A 31 2.79 13.77 -12.59
CA LYS A 31 3.58 14.21 -13.75
C LYS A 31 4.68 13.23 -14.09
N GLU A 32 5.44 12.76 -13.09
CA GLU A 32 6.49 11.75 -13.28
C GLU A 32 5.93 10.46 -13.91
N LYS A 33 4.77 9.98 -13.41
CA LYS A 33 4.08 8.84 -14.02
C LYS A 33 3.69 9.11 -15.47
N ILE A 34 3.13 10.28 -15.79
CA ILE A 34 2.78 10.64 -17.18
C ILE A 34 4.02 10.70 -18.07
N GLU A 35 5.14 11.23 -17.58
CA GLU A 35 6.39 11.32 -18.33
C GLU A 35 6.96 9.94 -18.68
N SER A 36 6.71 8.92 -17.86
CA SER A 36 7.06 7.53 -18.20
C SER A 36 6.36 7.01 -19.49
N PHE A 37 5.24 7.63 -19.89
CA PHE A 37 4.48 7.31 -21.10
C PHE A 37 4.71 8.29 -22.26
N SER A 38 5.63 9.24 -22.11
CA SER A 38 5.89 10.30 -23.10
C SER A 38 6.33 9.78 -24.49
N ASN A 39 6.77 8.52 -24.58
CA ASN A 39 7.20 7.87 -25.81
C ASN A 39 6.05 7.23 -26.62
N ILE A 40 4.80 7.26 -26.14
CA ILE A 40 3.66 6.71 -26.89
C ILE A 40 3.29 7.66 -28.03
N LYS A 41 3.76 7.34 -29.25
CA LYS A 41 3.42 8.10 -30.47
C LYS A 41 1.91 8.23 -30.64
N GLY A 42 1.43 9.47 -30.78
CA GLY A 42 0.02 9.77 -31.06
C GLY A 42 -0.93 9.67 -29.86
N ALA A 43 -0.40 9.54 -28.64
CA ALA A 43 -1.23 9.60 -27.43
C ALA A 43 -1.64 11.06 -27.15
N THR A 44 -2.95 11.33 -27.20
CA THR A 44 -3.54 12.57 -26.71
C THR A 44 -3.48 12.61 -25.19
N ASP A 45 -3.44 13.80 -24.59
CA ASP A 45 -3.40 14.00 -23.13
C ASP A 45 -4.50 13.21 -22.41
N THR A 46 -5.71 13.15 -22.97
CA THR A 46 -6.83 12.35 -22.45
C THR A 46 -6.51 10.85 -22.39
N LYS A 47 -5.87 10.30 -23.42
CA LYS A 47 -5.52 8.87 -23.48
C LYS A 47 -4.43 8.53 -22.47
N LEU A 48 -3.47 9.44 -22.29
CA LEU A 48 -2.44 9.30 -21.25
C LEU A 48 -3.05 9.34 -19.85
N MET A 49 -4.02 10.22 -19.61
CA MET A 49 -4.75 10.25 -18.33
C MET A 49 -5.51 8.95 -18.07
N PHE A 50 -6.20 8.39 -19.07
CA PHE A 50 -6.85 7.08 -18.93
C PHE A 50 -5.85 5.96 -18.67
N LEU A 51 -4.69 5.96 -19.34
CA LEU A 51 -3.65 4.97 -19.11
C LEU A 51 -3.12 5.04 -17.67
N VAL A 52 -2.85 6.24 -17.17
CA VAL A 52 -2.41 6.45 -15.80
C VAL A 52 -3.49 6.04 -14.80
N ALA A 53 -4.76 6.32 -15.07
CA ALA A 53 -5.86 5.87 -14.22
C ALA A 53 -5.94 4.33 -14.15
N LEU A 54 -5.83 3.64 -15.29
CA LEU A 54 -5.81 2.17 -15.33
C LEU A 54 -4.63 1.58 -14.55
N MET A 55 -3.47 2.23 -14.60
CA MET A 55 -2.30 1.78 -13.83
C MET A 55 -2.42 2.02 -12.34
N LEU A 56 -3.00 3.15 -11.94
CA LEU A 56 -3.26 3.40 -10.51
C LEU A 56 -4.28 2.38 -9.96
N GLU A 57 -5.27 1.99 -10.77
CA GLU A 57 -6.20 0.92 -10.40
C GLU A 57 -5.48 -0.41 -10.20
N ASP A 58 -4.60 -0.80 -11.13
CA ASP A 58 -3.79 -2.02 -11.03
C ASP A 58 -2.84 -1.99 -9.81
N GLU A 59 -2.20 -0.85 -9.54
CA GLU A 59 -1.37 -0.67 -8.34
C GLU A 59 -2.17 -0.84 -7.05
N VAL A 60 -3.41 -0.31 -7.00
CA VAL A 60 -4.30 -0.47 -5.83
C VAL A 60 -4.75 -1.91 -5.65
N ASP A 61 -5.09 -2.61 -6.75
CA ASP A 61 -5.46 -4.03 -6.70
C ASP A 61 -4.28 -4.91 -6.23
N ASN A 62 -3.07 -4.64 -6.75
CA ASN A 62 -1.86 -5.34 -6.33
C ASN A 62 -1.53 -5.09 -4.84
N LEU A 63 -1.59 -3.84 -4.37
CA LEU A 63 -1.39 -3.51 -2.96
C LEU A 63 -2.45 -4.17 -2.07
N SER A 64 -3.70 -4.28 -2.54
CA SER A 64 -4.78 -4.94 -1.79
C SER A 64 -4.51 -6.44 -1.65
N LYS A 65 -4.03 -7.08 -2.71
CA LYS A 65 -3.62 -8.50 -2.67
C LYS A 65 -2.41 -8.72 -1.76
N GLU A 66 -1.40 -7.86 -1.82
CA GLU A 66 -0.22 -7.94 -0.94
C GLU A 66 -0.60 -7.77 0.53
N LEU A 67 -1.52 -6.84 0.82
CA LEU A 67 -2.04 -6.65 2.17
C LEU A 67 -2.75 -7.92 2.66
N GLU A 68 -3.59 -8.52 1.82
CA GLU A 68 -4.31 -9.75 2.18
C GLU A 68 -3.36 -10.93 2.41
N GLN A 69 -2.36 -11.10 1.54
CA GLN A 69 -1.32 -12.12 1.73
C GLN A 69 -0.51 -11.90 3.01
N THR A 70 -0.22 -10.64 3.35
CA THR A 70 0.51 -10.29 4.56
C THR A 70 -0.32 -10.57 5.81
N LYS A 71 -1.64 -10.31 5.78
CA LYS A 71 -2.55 -10.68 6.87
C LYS A 71 -2.62 -12.19 7.07
N VAL A 72 -2.79 -12.95 6.00
CA VAL A 72 -2.81 -14.43 6.07
C VAL A 72 -1.51 -14.96 6.69
N ARG A 73 -0.35 -14.44 6.27
CA ARG A 73 0.94 -14.83 6.87
C ARG A 73 1.05 -14.47 8.35
N LEU A 74 0.56 -13.29 8.74
CA LEU A 74 0.56 -12.85 10.13
C LEU A 74 -0.33 -13.75 11.00
N ASP A 75 -1.49 -14.15 10.48
CA ASP A 75 -2.41 -15.07 11.16
C ASP A 75 -1.77 -16.48 11.29
N GLU A 76 -1.13 -16.99 10.24
CA GLU A 76 -0.40 -18.28 10.27
C GLU A 76 0.79 -18.26 11.26
N GLU A 77 1.56 -17.17 11.32
CA GLU A 77 2.63 -17.01 12.31
C GLU A 77 2.10 -16.89 13.75
N SER A 78 0.91 -16.33 13.93
CA SER A 78 0.26 -16.19 15.23
C SER A 78 -0.25 -17.53 15.77
N GLU A 79 -0.81 -18.37 14.90
CA GLU A 79 -1.23 -19.74 15.25
C GLU A 79 -0.03 -20.64 15.54
N SER A 80 1.00 -20.62 14.68
CA SER A 80 2.23 -21.40 14.87
C SER A 80 2.97 -21.07 16.18
N ASN A 81 3.07 -19.79 16.54
CA ASN A 81 3.73 -19.40 17.78
C ASN A 81 2.93 -19.81 19.03
N ASN A 82 1.60 -19.87 18.96
CA ASN A 82 0.76 -20.33 20.07
C ASN A 82 0.95 -21.82 20.34
N ASP A 83 1.04 -22.64 19.30
CA ASP A 83 1.24 -24.09 19.45
C ASP A 83 2.58 -24.41 20.11
N ILE A 84 3.66 -23.73 19.68
CA ILE A 84 5.00 -23.89 20.28
C ILE A 84 5.01 -23.43 21.75
N LEU A 85 4.33 -22.33 22.07
CA LEU A 85 4.20 -21.85 23.45
C LEU A 85 3.41 -22.84 24.33
N CYS A 86 2.33 -23.42 23.80
CA CYS A 86 1.56 -24.44 24.50
C CYS A 86 2.39 -25.70 24.79
N ASP A 87 3.16 -26.18 23.83
CA ASP A 87 4.06 -27.33 24.02
C ASP A 87 5.14 -27.04 25.06
N THR A 88 5.70 -25.83 25.04
CA THR A 88 6.73 -25.42 26.00
C THR A 88 6.14 -25.28 27.41
N LEU A 89 4.92 -24.73 27.53
CA LEU A 89 4.21 -24.62 28.80
C LEU A 89 3.83 -26.00 29.37
N ASN A 90 3.39 -26.93 28.52
CA ASN A 90 3.10 -28.30 28.93
C ASN A 90 4.36 -29.02 29.42
N TYR A 91 5.49 -28.86 28.73
CA TYR A 91 6.77 -29.43 29.17
C TYR A 91 7.22 -28.89 30.54
N VAL A 92 7.04 -27.58 30.78
CA VAL A 92 7.34 -26.97 32.09
C VAL A 92 6.38 -27.46 33.17
N ALA A 93 5.10 -27.62 32.85
CA ALA A 93 4.09 -28.15 33.77
C ALA A 93 4.40 -29.61 34.18
N GLU A 94 4.71 -30.49 33.22
CA GLU A 94 5.13 -31.87 33.50
C GLU A 94 6.42 -31.93 34.33
N TYR A 95 7.37 -31.01 34.09
CA TYR A 95 8.59 -30.93 34.89
C TYR A 95 8.30 -30.53 36.34
N LEU A 96 7.38 -29.58 36.56
CA LEU A 96 6.95 -29.17 37.90
C LEU A 96 6.18 -30.28 38.63
N GLU A 97 5.30 -31.01 37.94
CA GLU A 97 4.60 -32.16 38.51
C GLU A 97 5.58 -33.27 38.93
N ASN A 98 6.56 -33.61 38.10
CA ASN A 98 7.59 -34.60 38.45
C ASN A 98 8.48 -34.18 39.63
N ILE A 99 8.63 -32.87 39.89
CA ILE A 99 9.30 -32.36 41.08
C ILE A 99 8.39 -32.44 42.31
N ALA A 100 7.10 -32.16 42.14
CA ALA A 100 6.12 -32.18 43.22
C ALA A 100 5.73 -33.60 43.68
N GLU A 101 5.83 -34.61 42.80
CA GLU A 101 5.61 -36.02 43.12
C GLU A 101 6.82 -36.73 43.77
N ARG A 102 7.95 -36.02 43.91
CA ARG A 102 9.17 -36.48 44.63
C ARG A 102 9.21 -35.99 46.07
#